data_AF-A0A7T8KGI6-F1
#
_entry.id   AF-A0A7T8KGI6-F1
#
_cell.length_a   1.000
_cell.length_b   1.000
_cell.length_c   1.000
_cell.angle_alpha   90.00
_cell.angle_beta   90.00
_cell.angle_gamma   90.00
#
_symmetry.space_group_name_H-M   'P 1'
#
loop_
_entity.id
_entity.type
_entity.pdbx_description
1 polymer ?
#
loop_
_entity_poly.entity_id
_entity_poly.type
_entity_poly.pdbx_seq_one_letter_code
_entity_poly.pdbx_strand_id
1 'polypeptide(L)'
;DVLDHFFKAGEKINIDVYLGVQKEVVKPWMDEKASGDVYNGRYLFQQDSAPAHKAKKTQEWLQANVPAFWDPQTWPSNSPDLNPWTYYM
;
A
#
# COMPACT_ATOMS: atom_id res chain seq x y z
N ASP A 1 9.52 14.89 -1.88
CA ASP A 1 8.64 14.66 -0.73
C ASP A 1 8.44 13.19 -0.49
N VAL A 2 8.62 12.76 0.76
CA VAL A 2 8.33 11.39 1.22
C VAL A 2 6.93 11.40 1.85
N LEU A 3 6.19 10.32 1.68
CA LEU A 3 4.90 10.14 2.35
C LEU A 3 5.14 9.67 3.79
N ASP A 4 4.93 10.55 4.75
CA ASP A 4 5.08 10.23 6.18
C ASP A 4 3.72 10.21 6.88
N HIS A 5 3.39 9.10 7.54
CA HIS A 5 2.25 8.96 8.44
C HIS A 5 2.68 8.18 9.68
N PHE A 6 2.39 8.71 10.87
CA PHE A 6 2.73 8.08 12.13
C PHE A 6 1.48 7.78 12.95
N PHE A 7 1.36 6.52 13.36
CA PHE A 7 0.34 6.11 14.33
C PHE A 7 0.69 6.58 15.73
N LYS A 8 -0.32 6.75 16.58
CA LYS A 8 -0.08 7.11 17.98
C LYS A 8 0.59 5.95 18.72
N ALA A 9 1.42 6.26 19.70
CA ALA A 9 2.05 5.24 20.53
C ALA A 9 0.99 4.33 21.18
N GLY A 10 1.13 3.02 21.00
CA GLY A 10 0.21 2.01 21.53
C GLY A 10 -1.08 1.81 20.70
N GLU A 11 -1.23 2.50 19.57
CA GLU A 11 -2.37 2.32 18.68
C GLU A 11 -2.32 0.93 18.01
N LYS A 12 -3.41 0.18 18.14
CA LYS A 12 -3.55 -1.11 17.46
C LYS A 12 -4.02 -0.87 16.03
N ILE A 13 -3.15 -1.15 15.07
CA ILE A 13 -3.49 -1.08 13.66
C ILE A 13 -4.31 -2.32 13.30
N ASN A 14 -5.62 -2.13 13.19
CA ASN A 14 -6.51 -3.13 12.63
C ASN A 14 -6.78 -2.82 11.15
N ILE A 15 -7.60 -3.64 10.52
CA ILE A 15 -7.95 -3.50 9.10
C ILE A 15 -8.58 -2.16 8.74
N ASP A 16 -9.40 -1.59 9.62
CA ASP A 16 -10.11 -0.35 9.36
C ASP A 16 -9.19 0.86 9.48
N VAL A 17 -8.31 0.87 10.49
CA VAL A 17 -7.25 1.87 10.65
C VAL A 17 -6.33 1.84 9.44
N TYR A 18 -5.88 0.65 9.03
CA TYR A 18 -5.05 0.48 7.83
C TYR A 18 -5.71 1.03 6.57
N LEU A 19 -6.97 0.66 6.32
CA LEU A 19 -7.72 1.14 5.16
C LEU A 19 -8.00 2.65 5.21
N GLY A 20 -8.15 3.22 6.40
CA GLY A 20 -8.25 4.67 6.59
C GLY A 20 -7.01 5.38 6.04
N VAL A 21 -5.82 4.93 6.45
CA VAL A 21 -4.55 5.48 5.96
C VAL A 21 -4.42 5.30 4.45
N GLN A 22 -4.80 4.14 3.91
CA GLN A 22 -4.75 3.92 2.46
C GLN A 22 -5.62 4.92 1.67
N LYS A 23 -6.82 5.22 2.18
CA LYS A 23 -7.78 6.12 1.53
C LYS A 23 -7.42 7.58 1.68
N GLU A 24 -7.01 7.98 2.89
CA GLU A 24 -6.88 9.39 3.25
C GLU A 24 -5.47 9.93 3.04
N VAL A 25 -4.48 9.05 3.00
CA VAL A 25 -3.06 9.44 2.97
C VAL A 25 -2.38 8.88 1.73
N VAL A 26 -2.37 7.55 1.57
CA VAL A 26 -1.55 6.90 0.54
C VAL A 26 -2.08 7.16 -0.87
N LYS A 27 -3.38 6.94 -1.11
CA LYS A 27 -3.96 7.10 -2.44
C LYS A 27 -3.90 8.53 -2.98
N PRO A 28 -4.28 9.57 -2.22
CA PRO A 28 -4.17 10.94 -2.70
C PRO A 28 -2.73 11.31 -3.06
N TRP A 29 -1.76 10.88 -2.24
CA TRP A 29 -0.35 11.12 -2.53
C TRP A 29 0.12 10.39 -3.79
N MET A 30 -0.25 9.12 -3.97
CA MET A 30 0.09 8.36 -5.18
C MET A 30 -0.51 8.98 -6.44
N ASP A 31 -1.77 9.42 -6.38
CA ASP A 31 -2.42 10.09 -7.50
C ASP A 31 -1.75 11.41 -7.85
N GLU A 32 -1.37 12.20 -6.85
CA GLU A 32 -0.61 13.43 -7.04
C GLU A 32 0.72 13.13 -7.75
N LYS A 33 1.51 12.18 -7.24
CA LYS A 33 2.84 11.87 -7.81
C LYS A 33 2.77 11.23 -9.19
N ALA A 34 1.72 10.45 -9.46
CA ALA A 34 1.51 9.83 -10.77
C ALA A 34 0.79 10.74 -11.78
N SER A 35 0.28 11.91 -11.38
CA SER A 35 -0.56 12.77 -12.23
C SER A 35 0.18 13.40 -13.43
N GLY A 36 1.52 13.51 -13.37
CA GLY A 36 2.31 14.14 -14.43
C GLY A 36 2.40 13.31 -15.72
N ASP A 37 2.73 13.98 -16.83
CA ASP A 37 2.75 13.41 -18.19
C ASP A 37 3.54 12.12 -18.34
N VAL A 38 4.62 11.96 -17.55
CA VAL A 38 5.50 10.79 -17.58
C VAL A 38 4.76 9.52 -17.16
N TYR A 39 3.99 9.60 -16.07
CA TYR A 39 3.29 8.44 -15.51
C TYR A 39 1.84 8.35 -16.00
N ASN A 40 1.20 9.50 -16.27
CA ASN A 40 -0.18 9.60 -16.75
C ASN A 40 -1.15 8.78 -15.88
N GLY A 41 -1.04 8.95 -14.55
CA GLY A 41 -1.84 8.25 -13.55
C GLY A 41 -1.51 6.76 -13.37
N ARG A 42 -0.48 6.22 -14.02
CA ARG A 42 -0.14 4.79 -13.96
C ARG A 42 0.91 4.52 -12.89
N TYR A 43 0.63 3.52 -12.05
CA TYR A 43 1.58 2.95 -11.11
C TYR A 43 1.18 1.50 -10.77
N LEU A 44 2.10 0.76 -10.17
CA LEU A 44 1.86 -0.56 -9.62
C LEU A 44 2.04 -0.47 -8.10
N PHE A 45 0.98 -0.74 -7.35
CA PHE A 45 1.03 -0.73 -5.89
C PHE A 45 1.54 -2.07 -5.35
N GLN A 46 2.59 -2.02 -4.54
CA GLN A 46 3.21 -3.19 -3.91
C GLN A 46 3.18 -3.03 -2.39
N GLN A 47 2.82 -4.10 -1.69
CA GLN A 47 2.83 -4.22 -0.23
C GLN A 47 3.18 -5.66 0.15
N ASP A 48 3.64 -5.88 1.38
CA ASP A 48 3.96 -7.23 1.86
C ASP A 48 2.70 -8.05 2.21
N SER A 49 2.92 -9.29 2.68
CA SER A 49 1.87 -10.25 3.01
C SER A 49 1.32 -10.16 4.45
N ALA A 50 1.42 -9.01 5.12
CA ALA A 50 0.83 -8.82 6.45
C ALA A 50 -0.69 -9.11 6.48
N PRO A 51 -1.27 -9.52 7.62
CA PRO A 51 -2.68 -9.93 7.69
C PRO A 51 -3.67 -8.86 7.19
N ALA A 52 -3.44 -7.58 7.51
CA ALA A 52 -4.29 -6.48 7.06
C ALA A 52 -4.21 -6.25 5.54
N HIS A 53 -3.05 -6.51 4.95
CA HIS A 53 -2.82 -6.36 3.51
C HIS A 53 -3.57 -7.46 2.75
N LYS A 54 -3.51 -8.71 3.22
CA LYS A 54 -4.20 -9.86 2.60
C LYS A 54 -5.70 -9.92 2.85
N ALA A 55 -6.22 -9.11 3.78
CA ALA A 55 -7.63 -9.12 4.11
C ALA A 55 -8.49 -8.81 2.87
N LYS A 56 -9.60 -9.54 2.69
CA LYS A 56 -10.51 -9.38 1.55
C LYS A 56 -10.94 -7.93 1.32
N LYS A 57 -11.25 -7.20 2.40
CA LYS A 57 -11.65 -5.80 2.35
C LYS A 57 -10.56 -4.88 1.78
N THR A 58 -9.28 -5.15 2.08
CA THR A 58 -8.15 -4.42 1.50
C THR A 58 -8.03 -4.70 0.01
N GLN A 59 -8.13 -5.97 -0.37
CA GLN A 59 -7.98 -6.41 -1.75
C GLN A 59 -9.08 -5.86 -2.66
N GLU A 60 -10.34 -5.89 -2.19
CA GLU A 60 -11.47 -5.28 -2.90
C GLU A 60 -11.30 -3.77 -3.06
N TRP A 61 -10.81 -3.10 -2.02
CA TRP A 61 -10.55 -1.67 -2.10
C TRP A 61 -9.43 -1.33 -3.09
N LEU A 62 -8.31 -2.05 -3.07
CA LEU A 62 -7.22 -1.85 -4.03
C LEU A 62 -7.69 -2.08 -5.47
N GLN A 63 -8.38 -3.19 -5.72
CA GLN A 63 -8.93 -3.51 -7.04
C GLN A 63 -9.83 -2.42 -7.63
N ALA A 64 -10.59 -1.73 -6.77
CA ALA A 64 -11.50 -0.68 -7.18
C ALA A 64 -10.85 0.72 -7.29
N ASN A 65 -9.72 0.96 -6.62
CA ASN A 65 -9.21 2.31 -6.43
C ASN A 65 -7.84 2.55 -7.05
N VAL A 66 -6.97 1.55 -7.17
CA VAL A 66 -5.63 1.73 -7.74
C VAL A 66 -5.52 1.17 -9.17
N PRO A 67 -4.70 1.77 -10.05
CA PRO A 67 -4.57 1.35 -11.46
C PRO A 67 -4.04 -0.07 -11.63
N ALA A 68 -3.11 -0.49 -10.78
CA ALA A 68 -2.62 -1.86 -10.69
C ALA A 68 -2.03 -2.11 -9.30
N PHE A 69 -2.08 -3.36 -8.83
CA PHE A 69 -1.42 -3.78 -7.59
C PHE A 69 -1.00 -5.26 -7.66
N TRP A 70 -0.06 -5.66 -6.81
CA TRP A 70 0.23 -7.08 -6.59
C TRP A 70 -0.73 -7.67 -5.58
N ASP A 71 -1.52 -8.63 -6.05
CA ASP A 71 -2.40 -9.40 -5.20
C ASP A 71 -1.60 -10.39 -4.32
N PRO A 72 -2.21 -10.96 -3.27
CA PRO A 72 -1.54 -11.83 -2.33
C PRO A 72 -0.93 -13.10 -2.93
N GLN A 73 -1.37 -13.53 -4.11
CA GLN A 73 -0.83 -14.70 -4.82
C GLN A 73 0.40 -14.34 -5.66
N THR A 74 0.51 -13.08 -6.08
CA THR A 74 1.66 -12.56 -6.83
C THR A 74 2.89 -12.38 -5.92
N TRP A 75 2.69 -12.03 -4.65
CA TRP A 75 3.78 -11.87 -3.68
C TRP A 75 4.21 -13.21 -3.06
N PRO A 76 5.47 -13.65 -3.21
CA PRO A 76 5.95 -14.87 -2.58
C PRO A 76 5.96 -14.75 -1.05
N SER A 77 5.57 -15.83 -0.37
CA SER A 77 5.53 -15.87 1.09
C SER A 77 6.93 -15.83 1.69
N ASN A 78 7.12 -15.10 2.79
CA ASN A 78 8.38 -14.98 3.52
C ASN A 78 9.57 -14.48 2.68
N SER A 79 9.32 -13.52 1.78
CA SER A 79 10.37 -12.90 0.96
C SER A 79 10.64 -11.44 1.37
N PRO A 80 11.25 -11.20 2.55
CA PRO A 80 11.63 -9.84 2.96
C PRO A 80 12.73 -9.26 2.06
N ASP A 81 13.49 -10.11 1.38
CA ASP A 81 14.50 -9.73 0.39
C ASP A 81 13.89 -9.02 -0.82
N LEU A 82 12.62 -9.27 -1.12
CA LEU A 82 11.93 -8.66 -2.26
C LEU A 82 11.23 -7.34 -1.94
N ASN A 83 11.12 -6.97 -0.66
CA ASN A 83 10.52 -5.70 -0.27
C ASN A 83 11.64 -4.64 -0.16
N PRO A 84 11.62 -3.59 -1.00
CA PRO A 84 12.65 -2.55 -1.00
C PRO A 84 12.84 -1.88 0.36
N TRP A 85 11.78 -1.85 1.19
CA TRP A 85 11.84 -1.31 2.54
C TRP A 85 12.58 -2.21 3.53
N THR A 86 12.46 -3.53 3.41
CA THR A 86 13.07 -4.50 4.35
C THR A 86 14.47 -4.93 3.94
N TYR A 87 14.89 -4.70 2.69
CA TYR A 87 16.27 -5.01 2.26
C TYR A 87 17.34 -4.18 3.01
N TYR A 88 16.99 -2.97 3.47
CA TYR A 88 17.92 -2.04 4.14
C TYR A 88 17.76 -1.99 5.68
N MET A 89 16.91 -2.83 6.27
CA MET A 89 16.77 -2.97 7.74
C MET A 89 17.56 -4.17 8.24
#